data_AF-A0A6C0EVQ1-F1
#
_entry.id   AF-A0A6C0EVQ1-F1
#
_cell.length_a   1.000
_cell.length_b   1.000
_cell.length_c   1.000
_cell.angle_alpha   90.00
_cell.angle_beta   90.00
_cell.angle_gamma   90.00
#
_symmetry.space_group_name_H-M   'P 1'
#
loop_
_entity.id
_entity.type
_entity.pdbx_description
1 polymer ?
#
loop_
_entity_poly.entity_id
_entity_poly.type
_entity_poly.pdbx_seq_one_letter_code
_entity_poly.pdbx_strand_id
1 'polypeptide(L)'
;MIFTRYLYLQDEVKIALMVSLLNKNNASIFWAYELYYSGFEKELFKLLWKIYYAFYYTLNPAFQQYFIKKHKDWLKMGASIERDKFISIIVNNLLIRPFNLDVFMLRQTTKSEKSKTTNNSVFLQMLQKNEYVNVAEYILHQCPVDKLVDTLNSVVGYFISKNVSLDKTKIMKNYISVTRLSLVDIRVLLLSNIMLYYSLEAGLTMGKKLYIIVDPSDIVMYETITTNDKLAARDILPIACMYNIDEHQCLSLFNTDRNNLEENGNERNESKFSDYTPERKRRSIQEMYWYHWEYYASFSPIWLDRIAKYKGVLNHIDKKVEFIDYAHMEEFYDQFGYEPDEQKREIQEKNIQPIKNIRTWSSFYEEFKHNSLLCCQPEPLRSVVKA
;
A
#
# COMPACT_ATOMS: atom_id res chain seq x y z
N MET A 1 2.87 14.73 2.94
CA MET A 1 1.98 14.82 1.77
C MET A 1 2.80 14.89 0.50
N ILE A 2 2.48 14.02 -0.44
CA ILE A 2 3.10 13.91 -1.76
C ILE A 2 1.97 13.67 -2.77
N PHE A 3 1.93 14.45 -3.84
CA PHE A 3 0.98 14.25 -4.93
C PHE A 3 1.55 13.35 -6.03
N THR A 4 0.70 12.51 -6.62
CA THR A 4 1.03 11.64 -7.76
C THR A 4 0.97 12.40 -9.09
N ARG A 5 1.22 11.71 -10.22
CA ARG A 5 1.19 12.30 -11.56
C ARG A 5 -0.12 13.02 -11.88
N TYR A 6 -1.26 12.53 -11.38
CA TYR A 6 -2.58 13.15 -11.53
C TYR A 6 -3.13 13.72 -10.22
N LEU A 7 -2.23 14.14 -9.33
CA LEU A 7 -2.52 14.90 -8.12
C LEU A 7 -3.36 14.19 -7.06
N TYR A 8 -3.40 12.84 -7.06
CA TYR A 8 -3.89 12.10 -5.91
C TYR A 8 -2.87 12.11 -4.78
N LEU A 9 -3.32 11.92 -3.54
CA LEU A 9 -2.41 11.75 -2.41
C LEU A 9 -1.78 10.35 -2.44
N GLN A 10 -0.45 10.30 -2.43
CA GLN A 10 0.31 9.07 -2.67
C GLN A 10 -0.05 7.94 -1.69
N ASP A 11 -0.18 8.24 -0.41
CA ASP A 11 -0.53 7.27 0.63
C ASP A 11 -1.97 6.76 0.50
N GLU A 12 -2.90 7.63 0.10
CA GLU A 12 -4.29 7.26 -0.17
C GLU A 12 -4.40 6.34 -1.39
N VAL A 13 -3.61 6.58 -2.44
CA VAL A 13 -3.55 5.68 -3.61
C VAL A 13 -3.09 4.28 -3.21
N LYS A 14 -2.18 4.13 -2.23
CA LYS A 14 -1.75 2.82 -1.72
C LYS A 14 -2.92 2.09 -1.05
N ILE A 15 -3.74 2.81 -0.30
CA ILE A 15 -4.95 2.25 0.35
C ILE A 15 -6.00 1.90 -0.72
N ALA A 16 -6.26 2.80 -1.67
CA ALA A 16 -7.21 2.59 -2.76
C ALA A 16 -6.85 1.35 -3.61
N LEU A 17 -5.57 1.14 -3.91
CA LEU A 17 -5.06 -0.07 -4.56
C LEU A 17 -5.40 -1.33 -3.76
N MET A 18 -5.06 -1.35 -2.47
CA MET A 18 -5.31 -2.50 -1.59
C MET A 18 -6.80 -2.81 -1.49
N VAL A 19 -7.64 -1.80 -1.24
CA VAL A 19 -9.07 -1.98 -1.06
C VAL A 19 -9.74 -2.40 -2.37
N SER A 20 -9.32 -1.84 -3.51
CA SER A 20 -9.83 -2.27 -4.83
C SER A 20 -9.49 -3.74 -5.11
N LEU A 21 -8.30 -4.21 -4.72
CA LEU A 21 -7.92 -5.63 -4.83
C LEU A 21 -8.81 -6.54 -3.99
N LEU A 22 -9.14 -6.14 -2.76
CA LEU A 22 -10.03 -6.92 -1.88
C LEU A 22 -11.47 -6.95 -2.41
N ASN A 23 -11.93 -5.84 -2.98
CA ASN A 23 -13.23 -5.71 -3.64
C ASN A 23 -13.30 -6.38 -5.03
N LYS A 24 -12.21 -6.98 -5.50
CA LYS A 24 -12.13 -7.58 -6.86
C LYS A 24 -12.45 -6.56 -7.97
N ASN A 25 -12.09 -5.30 -7.75
CA ASN A 25 -12.36 -4.17 -8.63
C ASN A 25 -11.15 -3.88 -9.55
N ASN A 26 -11.41 -3.74 -10.85
CA ASN A 26 -10.42 -3.39 -11.87
C ASN A 26 -9.78 -2.01 -11.66
N ALA A 27 -10.38 -1.13 -10.85
CA ALA A 27 -9.76 0.12 -10.40
C ALA A 27 -8.37 -0.09 -9.77
N SER A 28 -8.10 -1.28 -9.21
CA SER A 28 -6.77 -1.68 -8.75
C SER A 28 -5.66 -1.55 -9.81
N ILE A 29 -5.95 -1.78 -11.09
CA ILE A 29 -4.98 -1.65 -12.18
C ILE A 29 -4.63 -0.17 -12.38
N PHE A 30 -5.65 0.70 -12.38
CA PHE A 30 -5.47 2.15 -12.43
C PHE A 30 -4.61 2.64 -11.26
N TRP A 31 -4.96 2.28 -10.02
CA TRP A 31 -4.20 2.73 -8.84
C TRP A 31 -2.75 2.24 -8.83
N ALA A 32 -2.50 1.03 -9.33
CA ALA A 32 -1.14 0.54 -9.49
C ALA A 32 -0.36 1.36 -10.53
N TYR A 33 -0.95 1.66 -11.69
CA TYR A 33 -0.30 2.50 -12.70
C TYR A 33 -0.17 3.96 -12.30
N GLU A 34 -1.07 4.47 -11.44
CA GLU A 34 -0.93 5.79 -10.86
C GLU A 34 0.34 5.89 -10.03
N LEU A 35 0.63 4.91 -9.17
CA LEU A 35 1.90 4.86 -8.44
C LEU A 35 3.09 4.63 -9.37
N TYR A 36 2.96 3.69 -10.31
CA TYR A 36 4.05 3.29 -11.20
C TYR A 36 4.56 4.47 -12.03
N TYR A 37 3.68 5.13 -12.80
CA TYR A 37 4.04 6.25 -13.66
C TYR A 37 4.23 7.58 -12.91
N SER A 38 3.90 7.63 -11.62
CA SER A 38 4.38 8.70 -10.74
C SER A 38 5.86 8.58 -10.37
N GLY A 39 6.51 7.48 -10.79
CA GLY A 39 7.90 7.17 -10.50
C GLY A 39 8.12 6.34 -9.23
N PHE A 40 7.05 5.89 -8.56
CA PHE A 40 7.14 5.08 -7.34
C PHE A 40 7.25 3.58 -7.63
N GLU A 41 7.95 3.20 -8.70
CA GLU A 41 7.95 1.83 -9.21
C GLU A 41 8.41 0.80 -8.16
N LYS A 42 9.53 1.08 -7.48
CA LYS A 42 10.09 0.19 -6.45
C LYS A 42 9.19 0.12 -5.21
N GLU A 43 8.59 1.24 -4.83
CA GLU A 43 7.65 1.27 -3.70
C GLU A 43 6.36 0.52 -4.02
N LEU A 44 5.87 0.61 -5.26
CA LEU A 44 4.73 -0.18 -5.73
C LEU A 44 5.01 -1.68 -5.62
N PHE A 45 6.16 -2.17 -6.09
CA PHE A 45 6.50 -3.59 -5.93
C PHE A 45 6.58 -3.99 -4.44
N LYS A 46 7.18 -3.15 -3.60
CA LYS A 46 7.22 -3.39 -2.14
C LYS A 46 5.80 -3.45 -1.55
N LEU A 47 4.90 -2.58 -1.99
CA LEU A 47 3.50 -2.59 -1.58
C LEU A 47 2.77 -3.85 -2.05
N LEU A 48 2.91 -4.25 -3.32
CA LEU A 48 2.30 -5.47 -3.85
C LEU A 48 2.77 -6.72 -3.10
N TRP A 49 4.04 -6.77 -2.69
CA TRP A 49 4.55 -7.84 -1.81
C TRP A 49 3.92 -7.81 -0.42
N LYS A 50 3.79 -6.62 0.20
CA LYS A 50 3.08 -6.48 1.49
C LYS A 50 1.63 -6.95 1.38
N ILE A 51 0.89 -6.52 0.34
CA ILE A 51 -0.49 -6.95 0.08
C ILE A 51 -0.55 -8.46 -0.12
N TYR A 52 0.36 -9.03 -0.92
CA TYR A 52 0.40 -10.47 -1.17
C TYR A 52 0.54 -11.27 0.13
N TYR A 53 1.47 -10.91 1.02
CA TYR A 53 1.63 -11.63 2.30
C TYR A 53 0.53 -11.34 3.32
N ALA A 54 -0.02 -10.12 3.32
CA ALA A 54 -1.08 -9.76 4.23
C ALA A 54 -2.41 -10.46 3.91
N PHE A 55 -2.69 -10.72 2.63
CA PHE A 55 -4.02 -11.18 2.20
C PHE A 55 -4.03 -12.45 1.35
N TYR A 56 -3.03 -12.68 0.50
CA TYR A 56 -3.12 -13.70 -0.55
C TYR A 56 -2.28 -14.95 -0.29
N TYR A 57 -1.17 -14.84 0.43
CA TYR A 57 -0.18 -15.91 0.56
C TYR A 57 -0.74 -17.19 1.16
N THR A 58 -1.56 -17.09 2.20
CA THR A 58 -2.08 -18.24 2.95
C THR A 58 -2.98 -19.15 2.12
N LEU A 59 -3.60 -18.62 1.07
CA LEU A 59 -4.42 -19.39 0.13
C LEU A 59 -3.77 -19.56 -1.25
N ASN A 60 -2.64 -18.90 -1.52
CA ASN A 60 -1.99 -18.92 -2.83
C ASN A 60 -0.46 -19.11 -2.75
N PRO A 61 0.08 -20.02 -1.92
CA PRO A 61 1.52 -20.13 -1.71
C PRO A 61 2.30 -20.44 -2.99
N ALA A 62 1.68 -21.14 -3.95
CA ALA A 62 2.26 -21.44 -5.25
C ALA A 62 2.51 -20.19 -6.13
N PHE A 63 1.74 -19.11 -5.93
CA PHE A 63 1.90 -17.86 -6.68
C PHE A 63 3.22 -17.14 -6.36
N GLN A 64 3.79 -17.37 -5.16
CA GLN A 64 5.03 -16.73 -4.71
C GLN A 64 6.17 -16.86 -5.72
N GLN A 65 6.39 -18.06 -6.26
CA GLN A 65 7.48 -18.30 -7.20
C GLN A 65 7.25 -17.59 -8.53
N TYR A 66 6.00 -17.52 -8.98
CA TYR A 66 5.63 -16.75 -10.15
C TYR A 66 5.85 -15.26 -9.94
N PHE A 67 5.42 -14.71 -8.80
CA PHE A 67 5.62 -13.30 -8.46
C PHE A 67 7.13 -12.96 -8.36
N ILE A 68 7.95 -13.81 -7.72
CA ILE A 68 9.42 -13.64 -7.71
C ILE A 68 9.98 -13.59 -9.13
N LYS A 69 9.56 -14.52 -10.00
CA LYS A 69 10.02 -14.56 -11.39
C LYS A 69 9.65 -13.27 -12.13
N LYS A 70 8.39 -12.84 -12.07
CA LYS A 70 7.91 -11.63 -12.76
C LYS A 70 8.58 -10.35 -12.25
N HIS A 71 8.80 -10.24 -10.95
CA HIS A 71 9.54 -9.11 -10.39
C HIS A 71 11.00 -9.11 -10.85
N LYS A 72 11.67 -10.27 -10.92
CA LYS A 72 13.03 -10.40 -11.44
C LYS A 72 13.12 -10.08 -12.93
N ASP A 73 12.15 -10.50 -13.73
CA ASP A 73 12.08 -10.21 -15.16
C ASP A 73 11.94 -8.68 -15.37
N TRP A 74 11.05 -8.04 -14.61
CA TRP A 74 10.89 -6.58 -14.60
C TRP A 74 12.17 -5.83 -14.22
N LEU A 75 12.93 -6.29 -13.23
CA LEU A 75 14.22 -5.68 -12.82
C LEU A 75 15.30 -5.76 -13.91
N LYS A 76 15.22 -6.71 -14.83
CA LYS A 76 16.21 -6.92 -15.89
C LYS A 76 15.89 -6.14 -17.16
N MET A 77 14.65 -5.68 -17.31
CA MET A 77 14.19 -4.99 -18.51
C MET A 77 14.36 -3.48 -18.37
N GLY A 78 14.70 -2.82 -19.47
CA GLY A 78 14.69 -1.36 -19.58
C GLY A 78 13.27 -0.80 -19.69
N ALA A 79 13.12 0.51 -19.45
CA ALA A 79 11.85 1.22 -19.56
C ALA A 79 11.21 0.98 -20.94
N SER A 80 10.01 0.40 -20.94
CA SER A 80 9.25 0.03 -22.14
C SER A 80 7.86 -0.45 -21.73
N ILE A 81 6.89 -0.39 -22.64
CA ILE A 81 5.55 -0.94 -22.41
C ILE A 81 5.58 -2.45 -22.09
N GLU A 82 6.56 -3.16 -22.65
CA GLU A 82 6.85 -4.58 -22.38
C GLU A 82 7.29 -4.84 -20.94
N ARG A 83 7.99 -3.88 -20.32
CA ARG A 83 8.32 -3.91 -18.89
C ARG A 83 7.11 -3.51 -18.06
N ASP A 84 6.37 -2.50 -18.47
CA ASP A 84 5.29 -1.91 -17.68
C ASP A 84 4.12 -2.89 -17.49
N LYS A 85 3.90 -3.81 -18.43
CA LYS A 85 2.85 -4.85 -18.33
C LYS A 85 3.03 -5.80 -17.15
N PHE A 86 4.24 -5.90 -16.56
CA PHE A 86 4.42 -6.73 -15.35
C PHE A 86 3.56 -6.25 -14.17
N ILE A 87 3.25 -4.94 -14.11
CA ILE A 87 2.35 -4.39 -13.10
C ILE A 87 0.95 -5.00 -13.28
N SER A 88 0.36 -4.87 -14.47
CA SER A 88 -0.93 -5.45 -14.81
C SER A 88 -0.94 -6.98 -14.65
N ILE A 89 0.13 -7.69 -15.03
CA ILE A 89 0.24 -9.16 -14.81
C ILE A 89 0.07 -9.49 -13.32
N ILE A 90 0.80 -8.81 -12.43
CA ILE A 90 0.76 -9.11 -11.00
C ILE A 90 -0.61 -8.73 -10.41
N VAL A 91 -1.11 -7.53 -10.69
CA VAL A 91 -2.37 -7.02 -10.16
C VAL A 91 -3.54 -7.90 -10.61
N ASN A 92 -3.64 -8.22 -11.90
CA ASN A 92 -4.68 -9.11 -12.41
C ASN A 92 -4.61 -10.51 -11.78
N ASN A 93 -3.41 -11.06 -11.60
CA ASN A 93 -3.26 -12.35 -10.93
C ASN A 93 -3.69 -12.31 -9.46
N LEU A 94 -3.56 -11.17 -8.75
CA LEU A 94 -4.11 -11.02 -7.41
C LEU A 94 -5.64 -10.88 -7.45
N LEU A 95 -6.20 -10.13 -8.41
CA LEU A 95 -7.65 -9.97 -8.57
C LEU A 95 -8.38 -11.33 -8.64
N ILE A 96 -7.91 -12.27 -9.44
CA ILE A 96 -8.61 -13.56 -9.59
C ILE A 96 -8.43 -14.55 -8.42
N ARG A 97 -7.60 -14.23 -7.43
CA ARG A 97 -7.22 -15.17 -6.36
C ARG A 97 -8.08 -15.04 -5.12
N PRO A 98 -8.39 -16.14 -4.41
CA PRO A 98 -8.97 -16.05 -3.07
C PRO A 98 -7.98 -15.34 -2.13
N PHE A 99 -8.48 -14.66 -1.12
CA PHE A 99 -7.67 -14.02 -0.07
C PHE A 99 -8.23 -14.37 1.31
N ASN A 100 -7.44 -14.12 2.35
CA ASN A 100 -7.75 -14.33 3.75
C ASN A 100 -7.21 -13.13 4.55
N LEU A 101 -7.98 -12.62 5.52
CA LEU A 101 -7.65 -11.40 6.26
C LEU A 101 -6.76 -11.62 7.49
N ASP A 102 -6.52 -12.85 7.90
CA ASP A 102 -6.02 -13.16 9.24
C ASP A 102 -4.66 -12.56 9.51
N VAL A 103 -3.72 -12.67 8.57
CA VAL A 103 -2.37 -12.11 8.72
C VAL A 103 -2.44 -10.59 8.85
N PHE A 104 -3.30 -9.93 8.06
CA PHE A 104 -3.53 -8.50 8.20
C PHE A 104 -4.10 -8.17 9.58
N MET A 105 -5.19 -8.82 9.99
CA MET A 105 -5.87 -8.56 11.26
C MET A 105 -4.95 -8.76 12.46
N LEU A 106 -4.26 -9.91 12.52
CA LEU A 106 -3.31 -10.23 13.59
C LEU A 106 -2.20 -9.18 13.74
N ARG A 107 -1.71 -8.61 12.63
CA ARG A 107 -0.69 -7.55 12.68
C ARG A 107 -1.22 -6.26 13.31
N GLN A 108 -2.51 -5.98 13.18
CA GLN A 108 -3.09 -4.77 13.73
C GLN A 108 -3.50 -4.89 15.20
N THR A 109 -3.65 -6.13 15.69
CA THR A 109 -4.27 -6.40 17.01
C THR A 109 -3.24 -6.73 18.07
N THR A 110 -2.04 -7.12 17.64
CA THR A 110 -0.91 -7.35 18.53
C THR A 110 -0.46 -6.06 19.19
N LYS A 111 -0.14 -6.14 20.47
CA LYS A 111 0.29 -5.01 21.29
C LYS A 111 1.74 -5.27 21.66
N SER A 112 2.65 -4.36 21.33
CA SER A 112 4.02 -4.36 21.84
C SER A 112 4.01 -4.07 23.35
N GLU A 113 3.51 -5.01 24.13
CA GLU A 113 3.59 -5.02 25.58
C GLU A 113 4.78 -5.90 25.99
N LYS A 114 5.48 -5.46 27.04
CA LYS A 114 6.61 -6.21 27.59
C LYS A 114 6.07 -7.46 28.30
N SER A 115 5.95 -8.57 27.56
CA SER A 115 5.62 -9.88 28.12
C SER A 115 6.85 -10.60 28.67
N LYS A 116 6.60 -11.50 29.62
CA LYS A 116 7.56 -12.46 30.19
C LYS A 116 8.21 -13.30 29.09
N THR A 117 9.44 -13.75 29.31
CA THR A 117 10.19 -14.62 28.40
C THR A 117 9.37 -15.87 28.02
N THR A 118 8.88 -15.91 26.78
CA THR A 118 8.18 -17.06 26.22
C THR A 118 9.20 -18.07 25.71
N ASN A 119 9.26 -19.26 26.32
CA ASN A 119 10.11 -20.36 25.84
C ASN A 119 9.39 -21.18 24.74
N ASN A 120 10.13 -22.07 24.07
CA ASN A 120 9.59 -22.84 22.94
C ASN A 120 8.41 -23.75 23.33
N SER A 121 8.39 -24.30 24.57
CA SER A 121 7.29 -25.17 25.00
C SER A 121 5.99 -24.41 25.17
N VAL A 122 6.04 -23.19 25.73
CA VAL A 122 4.88 -22.30 25.84
C VAL A 122 4.38 -21.89 24.45
N PHE A 123 5.28 -21.57 23.53
CA PHE A 123 4.89 -21.23 22.15
C PHE A 123 4.20 -22.40 21.43
N LEU A 124 4.71 -23.63 21.56
CA LEU A 124 4.05 -24.82 20.98
C LEU A 124 2.67 -25.08 21.61
N GLN A 125 2.46 -24.77 22.89
CA GLN A 125 1.14 -24.83 23.52
C GLN A 125 0.17 -23.80 22.93
N MET A 126 0.63 -22.58 22.65
CA MET A 126 -0.19 -21.56 21.96
C MET A 126 -0.64 -22.05 20.58
N LEU A 127 0.27 -22.72 19.83
CA LEU A 127 -0.08 -23.31 18.54
C LEU A 127 -1.16 -24.39 18.68
N GLN A 128 -1.01 -25.28 19.67
CA GLN A 128 -1.94 -26.38 19.93
C GLN A 128 -3.36 -25.93 20.28
N LYS A 129 -3.47 -24.80 20.98
CA LYS A 129 -4.74 -24.23 21.40
C LYS A 129 -5.37 -23.28 20.39
N ASN A 130 -4.74 -23.10 19.21
CA ASN A 130 -5.15 -22.14 18.19
C ASN A 130 -5.26 -20.71 18.74
N GLU A 131 -4.35 -20.32 19.63
CA GLU A 131 -4.30 -18.98 20.21
C GLU A 131 -3.65 -18.00 19.21
N TYR A 132 -4.30 -17.76 18.06
CA TYR A 132 -3.73 -17.04 16.92
C TYR A 132 -3.15 -15.67 17.28
N VAL A 133 -3.82 -14.92 18.16
CA VAL A 133 -3.36 -13.60 18.64
C VAL A 133 -2.06 -13.74 19.44
N ASN A 134 -1.97 -14.72 20.34
CA ASN A 134 -0.76 -14.96 21.15
C ASN A 134 0.41 -15.45 20.29
N VAL A 135 0.12 -16.29 19.29
CA VAL A 135 1.10 -16.72 18.28
C VAL A 135 1.63 -15.51 17.52
N ALA A 136 0.75 -14.64 17.02
CA ALA A 136 1.16 -13.44 16.30
C ALA A 136 1.96 -12.48 17.19
N GLU A 137 1.53 -12.26 18.43
CA GLU A 137 2.19 -11.42 19.42
C GLU A 137 3.64 -11.89 19.67
N TYR A 138 3.80 -13.19 19.90
CA TYR A 138 5.12 -13.78 20.07
C TYR A 138 6.00 -13.57 18.83
N ILE A 139 5.51 -13.89 17.63
CA ILE A 139 6.31 -13.81 16.40
C ILE A 139 6.68 -12.37 16.04
N LEU A 140 5.73 -11.44 16.15
CA LEU A 140 5.92 -10.05 15.73
C LEU A 140 6.74 -9.24 16.72
N HIS A 141 6.64 -9.51 18.03
CA HIS A 141 7.23 -8.61 19.04
C HIS A 141 8.21 -9.29 20.01
N GLN A 142 8.10 -10.60 20.26
CA GLN A 142 8.84 -11.26 21.35
C GLN A 142 9.96 -12.19 20.87
N CYS A 143 9.78 -12.86 19.73
CA CYS A 143 10.72 -13.86 19.24
C CYS A 143 12.05 -13.17 18.83
N PRO A 144 13.22 -13.57 19.37
CA PRO A 144 14.50 -13.03 18.93
C PRO A 144 14.74 -13.31 17.44
N VAL A 145 15.33 -12.35 16.72
CA VAL A 145 15.51 -12.43 15.26
C VAL A 145 16.36 -13.65 14.87
N ASP A 146 17.39 -13.96 15.64
CA ASP A 146 18.27 -15.13 15.47
C ASP A 146 17.55 -16.47 15.69
N LYS A 147 16.40 -16.45 16.37
CA LYS A 147 15.57 -17.65 16.66
C LYS A 147 14.42 -17.86 15.68
N LEU A 148 14.20 -16.97 14.72
CA LEU A 148 13.07 -17.09 13.78
C LEU A 148 13.15 -18.36 12.91
N VAL A 149 14.35 -18.77 12.49
CA VAL A 149 14.54 -19.99 11.68
C VAL A 149 14.30 -21.25 12.51
N ASP A 150 14.81 -21.29 13.75
CA ASP A 150 14.58 -22.39 14.69
C ASP A 150 13.09 -22.51 15.05
N THR A 151 12.42 -21.37 15.18
CA THR A 151 10.98 -21.28 15.43
C THR A 151 10.20 -21.86 14.24
N LEU A 152 10.52 -21.46 13.01
CA LEU A 152 9.92 -22.03 11.80
C LEU A 152 10.12 -23.56 11.73
N ASN A 153 11.32 -24.03 12.07
CA ASN A 153 11.63 -25.45 12.10
C ASN A 153 10.75 -26.22 13.10
N SER A 154 10.56 -25.67 14.30
CA SER A 154 9.68 -26.23 15.32
C SER A 154 8.22 -26.24 14.88
N VAL A 155 7.74 -25.15 14.28
CA VAL A 155 6.39 -25.03 13.70
C VAL A 155 6.15 -26.10 12.63
N VAL A 156 7.07 -26.25 11.69
CA VAL A 156 6.93 -27.25 10.61
C VAL A 156 6.89 -28.67 11.18
N GLY A 157 7.73 -28.98 12.17
CA GLY A 157 7.69 -30.26 12.87
C GLY A 157 6.35 -30.51 13.55
N TYR A 158 5.79 -29.50 14.20
CA TYR A 158 4.47 -29.56 14.82
C TYR A 158 3.36 -29.88 13.81
N PHE A 159 3.25 -29.13 12.70
CA PHE A 159 2.20 -29.38 11.72
C PHE A 159 2.37 -30.70 10.95
N ILE A 160 3.60 -31.17 10.74
CA ILE A 160 3.85 -32.53 10.22
C ILE A 160 3.28 -33.59 11.20
N SER A 161 3.47 -33.40 12.51
CA SER A 161 2.90 -34.31 13.52
C SER A 161 1.36 -34.30 13.56
N LYS A 162 0.73 -33.27 12.99
CA LYS A 162 -0.71 -33.13 12.76
C LYS A 162 -1.17 -33.66 11.40
N ASN A 163 -0.32 -34.38 10.68
CA ASN A 163 -0.58 -34.92 9.33
C ASN A 163 -0.76 -33.84 8.24
N VAL A 164 -0.27 -32.61 8.44
CA VAL A 164 -0.20 -31.62 7.36
C VAL A 164 0.95 -31.98 6.43
N SER A 165 0.66 -32.12 5.14
CA SER A 165 1.65 -32.48 4.11
C SER A 165 2.62 -31.33 3.83
N LEU A 166 3.75 -31.31 4.54
CA LEU A 166 4.79 -30.27 4.42
C LEU A 166 6.16 -30.87 4.03
N ASP A 167 6.85 -30.24 3.09
CA ASP A 167 8.26 -30.53 2.77
C ASP A 167 9.17 -29.57 3.53
N LYS A 168 9.70 -30.06 4.66
CA LYS A 168 10.55 -29.27 5.55
C LYS A 168 11.77 -28.68 4.84
N THR A 169 12.46 -29.45 4.01
CA THR A 169 13.67 -29.00 3.30
C THR A 169 13.34 -27.88 2.32
N LYS A 170 12.28 -28.05 1.53
CA LYS A 170 11.82 -27.05 0.57
C LYS A 170 11.35 -25.77 1.25
N ILE A 171 10.61 -25.88 2.35
CA ILE A 171 10.13 -24.75 3.15
C ILE A 171 11.30 -23.91 3.68
N MET A 172 12.29 -24.54 4.32
CA MET A 172 13.44 -23.81 4.88
C MET A 172 14.23 -23.09 3.79
N LYS A 173 14.52 -23.79 2.68
CA LYS A 173 15.23 -23.21 1.54
C LYS A 173 14.47 -22.02 0.95
N ASN A 174 13.15 -22.16 0.78
CA ASN A 174 12.30 -21.10 0.25
C ASN A 174 12.27 -19.89 1.18
N TYR A 175 12.07 -20.11 2.48
CA TYR A 175 12.04 -19.04 3.48
C TYR A 175 13.34 -18.22 3.46
N ILE A 176 14.50 -18.88 3.53
CA ILE A 176 15.82 -18.22 3.45
C ILE A 176 15.99 -17.45 2.13
N SER A 177 15.50 -17.99 1.01
CA SER A 177 15.63 -17.32 -0.29
C SER A 177 14.81 -16.03 -0.38
N VAL A 178 13.64 -16.01 0.27
CA VAL A 178 12.69 -14.90 0.23
C VAL A 178 13.10 -13.80 1.20
N THR A 179 13.61 -14.15 2.39
CA THR A 179 14.11 -13.16 3.35
C THR A 179 15.25 -12.33 2.79
N ARG A 180 16.11 -12.92 1.96
CA ARG A 180 17.19 -12.20 1.24
C ARG A 180 16.71 -11.12 0.28
N LEU A 181 15.45 -11.18 -0.17
CA LEU A 181 14.89 -10.14 -1.04
C LEU A 181 14.59 -8.84 -0.26
N SER A 182 14.44 -8.90 1.07
CA SER A 182 14.16 -7.74 1.94
C SER A 182 12.95 -6.90 1.51
N LEU A 183 11.94 -7.53 0.89
CA LEU A 183 10.73 -6.87 0.39
C LEU A 183 9.62 -6.80 1.45
N VAL A 184 9.65 -7.73 2.41
CA VAL A 184 8.67 -7.85 3.50
C VAL A 184 9.42 -8.17 4.79
N ASP A 185 8.89 -7.68 5.90
CA ASP A 185 9.40 -7.98 7.23
C ASP A 185 9.47 -9.49 7.47
N ILE A 186 10.61 -9.96 8.00
CA ILE A 186 10.87 -11.39 8.21
C ILE A 186 9.90 -12.03 9.22
N ARG A 187 9.40 -11.28 10.20
CA ARG A 187 8.42 -11.75 11.18
C ARG A 187 7.06 -11.90 10.55
N VAL A 188 6.66 -10.96 9.69
CA VAL A 188 5.43 -11.07 8.89
C VAL A 188 5.50 -12.27 7.95
N LEU A 189 6.67 -12.55 7.36
CA LEU A 189 6.88 -13.73 6.53
C LEU A 189 6.69 -15.03 7.33
N LEU A 190 7.26 -15.11 8.54
CA LEU A 190 7.08 -16.25 9.43
C LEU A 190 5.62 -16.44 9.85
N LEU A 191 4.96 -15.36 10.28
CA LEU A 191 3.54 -15.37 10.63
C LEU A 191 2.67 -15.86 9.46
N SER A 192 2.98 -15.40 8.24
CA SER A 192 2.26 -15.83 7.03
C SER A 192 2.44 -17.33 6.75
N ASN A 193 3.62 -17.90 7.02
CA ASN A 193 3.85 -19.34 6.90
C ASN A 193 3.08 -20.13 7.98
N ILE A 194 3.06 -19.65 9.22
CA ILE A 194 2.27 -20.27 10.30
C ILE A 194 0.78 -20.29 9.91
N MET A 195 0.24 -19.16 9.43
CA MET A 195 -1.16 -19.07 9.01
C MET A 195 -1.47 -19.91 7.75
N LEU A 196 -0.51 -20.07 6.84
CA LEU A 196 -0.63 -21.04 5.74
C LEU A 196 -0.79 -22.47 6.27
N TYR A 197 -0.03 -22.87 7.28
CA TYR A 197 -0.12 -24.24 7.81
C TYR A 197 -1.44 -24.48 8.54
N TYR A 198 -1.94 -23.49 9.27
CA TYR A 198 -3.31 -23.55 9.79
C TYR A 198 -4.37 -23.63 8.69
N SER A 199 -4.20 -22.89 7.59
CA SER A 199 -5.12 -22.95 6.45
C SER A 199 -5.12 -24.34 5.80
N LEU A 200 -3.96 -25.00 5.73
CA LEU A 200 -3.83 -26.37 5.24
C LEU A 200 -4.45 -27.39 6.21
N GLU A 201 -4.21 -27.26 7.51
CA GLU A 201 -4.80 -28.13 8.55
C GLU A 201 -6.34 -28.03 8.55
N ALA A 202 -6.87 -26.82 8.41
CA ALA A 202 -8.31 -26.56 8.33
C ALA A 202 -8.94 -26.96 6.99
N GLY A 203 -8.15 -27.39 6.00
CA GLY A 203 -8.65 -27.79 4.68
C GLY A 203 -9.22 -26.64 3.84
N LEU A 204 -8.73 -25.40 4.03
CA LEU A 204 -9.19 -24.27 3.24
C LEU A 204 -8.87 -24.44 1.76
N THR A 205 -9.75 -23.93 0.90
CA THR A 205 -9.59 -24.06 -0.56
C THR A 205 -8.47 -23.16 -1.06
N MET A 206 -7.44 -23.79 -1.64
CA MET A 206 -6.30 -23.10 -2.23
C MET A 206 -6.64 -22.53 -3.61
N GLY A 207 -6.04 -21.39 -3.95
CA GLY A 207 -6.17 -20.78 -5.26
C GLY A 207 -5.62 -21.66 -6.37
N LYS A 208 -6.31 -21.65 -7.51
CA LYS A 208 -5.93 -22.42 -8.69
C LYS A 208 -4.59 -21.94 -9.26
N LYS A 209 -3.82 -22.84 -9.86
CA LYS A 209 -2.59 -22.53 -10.62
C LYS A 209 -2.93 -21.96 -12.01
N LEU A 210 -3.77 -20.93 -12.04
CA LEU A 210 -4.12 -20.17 -13.24
C LEU A 210 -3.29 -18.88 -13.24
N TYR A 211 -2.77 -18.47 -14.39
CA TYR A 211 -2.02 -17.22 -14.52
C TYR A 211 -2.54 -16.38 -15.68
N ILE A 212 -2.79 -15.10 -15.41
CA ILE A 212 -3.23 -14.16 -16.45
C ILE A 212 -2.05 -13.73 -17.31
N ILE A 213 -2.30 -13.67 -18.61
CA ILE A 213 -1.40 -13.11 -19.62
C ILE A 213 -1.96 -11.71 -19.95
N VAL A 214 -1.06 -10.74 -20.11
CA VAL A 214 -1.39 -9.36 -20.47
C VAL A 214 -0.59 -9.00 -21.70
N ASP A 215 -1.27 -8.47 -22.71
CA ASP A 215 -0.67 -7.90 -23.89
C ASP A 215 -0.28 -6.42 -23.62
N PRO A 216 0.83 -5.91 -24.17
CA PRO A 216 1.15 -4.49 -24.03
C PRO A 216 0.01 -3.54 -24.46
N SER A 217 -0.78 -3.92 -25.46
CA SER A 217 -1.92 -3.12 -25.91
C SER A 217 -3.00 -2.95 -24.83
N ASP A 218 -3.13 -3.91 -23.90
CA ASP A 218 -4.11 -3.86 -22.80
C ASP A 218 -3.80 -2.76 -21.78
N ILE A 219 -2.58 -2.22 -21.78
CA ILE A 219 -2.13 -1.28 -20.74
C ILE A 219 -1.85 0.13 -21.28
N VAL A 220 -1.96 0.35 -22.60
CA VAL A 220 -1.75 1.66 -23.25
C VAL A 220 -2.66 2.72 -22.62
N MET A 221 -3.90 2.37 -22.25
CA MET A 221 -4.83 3.29 -21.61
C MET A 221 -4.37 3.84 -20.25
N TYR A 222 -3.36 3.24 -19.61
CA TYR A 222 -2.83 3.67 -18.31
C TYR A 222 -1.53 4.47 -18.42
N GLU A 223 -0.97 4.59 -19.63
CA GLU A 223 0.20 5.46 -19.89
C GLU A 223 -0.08 6.91 -19.46
N THR A 224 0.98 7.68 -19.28
CA THR A 224 0.83 9.08 -18.90
C THR A 224 0.27 9.87 -20.07
N ILE A 225 -0.88 10.51 -19.85
CA ILE A 225 -1.50 11.43 -20.80
C ILE A 225 -0.65 12.69 -20.84
N THR A 226 -0.23 13.09 -22.05
CA THR A 226 0.54 14.31 -22.31
C THR A 226 -0.27 15.27 -23.17
N THR A 227 0.11 16.55 -23.13
CA THR A 227 -0.47 17.55 -24.02
C THR A 227 -0.11 17.28 -25.47
N ASN A 228 -0.91 17.85 -26.37
CA ASN A 228 -0.70 17.87 -27.82
C ASN A 228 -1.57 18.97 -28.43
N ASP A 229 -1.53 19.13 -29.76
CA ASP A 229 -2.28 20.16 -30.50
C ASP A 229 -3.78 20.20 -30.21
N LYS A 230 -4.36 19.11 -29.68
CA LYS A 230 -5.79 18.98 -29.38
C LYS A 230 -6.11 18.85 -27.88
N LEU A 231 -5.10 18.78 -27.02
CA LEU A 231 -5.27 18.56 -25.59
C LEU A 231 -4.33 19.46 -24.80
N ALA A 232 -4.91 20.46 -24.12
CA ALA A 232 -4.18 21.34 -23.22
C ALA A 232 -3.97 20.70 -21.85
N ALA A 233 -2.99 21.20 -21.08
CA ALA A 233 -2.60 20.62 -19.79
C ALA A 233 -3.76 20.63 -18.77
N ARG A 234 -4.52 21.72 -18.69
CA ARG A 234 -5.68 21.88 -17.82
C ARG A 234 -6.82 20.88 -18.10
N ASP A 235 -6.86 20.31 -19.31
CA ASP A 235 -7.87 19.34 -19.70
C ASP A 235 -7.47 17.89 -19.35
N ILE A 236 -6.25 17.67 -18.83
CA ILE A 236 -5.75 16.32 -18.52
C ILE A 236 -6.44 15.74 -17.28
N LEU A 237 -6.56 16.47 -16.17
CA LEU A 237 -7.17 15.93 -14.95
C LEU A 237 -8.60 15.42 -15.15
N PRO A 238 -9.50 16.11 -15.88
CA PRO A 238 -10.83 15.60 -16.21
C PRO A 238 -10.83 14.23 -16.90
N ILE A 239 -9.83 13.94 -17.73
CA ILE A 239 -9.69 12.69 -18.50
C ILE A 239 -9.00 11.62 -17.66
N ALA A 240 -7.91 12.00 -16.98
CA ALA A 240 -6.99 11.11 -16.30
C ALA A 240 -7.51 10.64 -14.94
N CYS A 241 -8.26 11.49 -14.22
CA CYS A 241 -8.82 11.14 -12.94
C CYS A 241 -10.05 10.24 -13.14
N MET A 242 -9.82 8.92 -13.23
CA MET A 242 -10.89 7.95 -13.54
C MET A 242 -11.76 7.58 -12.32
N TYR A 243 -11.18 7.49 -11.13
CA TYR A 243 -11.83 6.92 -9.93
C TYR A 243 -11.77 7.88 -8.75
N ASN A 244 -12.77 7.81 -7.87
CA ASN A 244 -12.75 8.51 -6.59
C ASN A 244 -11.75 7.84 -5.63
N ILE A 245 -10.92 8.63 -4.95
CA ILE A 245 -9.87 8.12 -4.06
C ILE A 245 -10.38 7.25 -2.91
N ASP A 246 -11.63 7.47 -2.47
CA ASP A 246 -12.29 6.69 -1.40
C ASP A 246 -13.63 6.09 -1.85
N GLU A 247 -13.68 5.55 -3.08
CA GLU A 247 -14.88 4.91 -3.65
C GLU A 247 -15.53 3.87 -2.71
N HIS A 248 -14.70 3.13 -1.97
CA HIS A 248 -15.12 2.10 -1.01
C HIS A 248 -15.19 2.59 0.44
N GLN A 249 -15.01 3.90 0.70
CA GLN A 249 -15.20 4.54 2.00
C GLN A 249 -14.36 3.94 3.14
N CYS A 250 -13.14 3.54 2.82
CA CYS A 250 -12.21 2.86 3.71
C CYS A 250 -11.09 3.77 4.22
N LEU A 251 -10.85 4.96 3.65
CA LEU A 251 -9.74 5.82 4.07
C LEU A 251 -9.82 6.18 5.56
N SER A 252 -11.03 6.34 6.13
CA SER A 252 -11.22 6.66 7.56
C SER A 252 -10.71 5.58 8.52
N LEU A 253 -10.44 4.36 8.02
CA LEU A 253 -9.89 3.26 8.82
C LEU A 253 -8.37 3.37 8.99
N PHE A 254 -7.70 4.18 8.16
CA PHE A 254 -6.26 4.28 8.09
C PHE A 254 -5.77 5.66 8.57
N ASN A 255 -4.54 5.68 9.06
CA ASN A 255 -3.83 6.92 9.30
C ASN A 255 -3.16 7.38 8.02
N THR A 256 -3.73 8.43 7.43
CA THR A 256 -3.25 9.09 6.24
C THR A 256 -2.46 10.34 6.62
N ASP A 257 -1.68 10.87 5.69
CA ASP A 257 -1.01 12.15 5.81
C ASP A 257 -1.99 13.30 6.11
N ARG A 258 -3.28 13.15 5.79
CA ARG A 258 -4.35 14.11 6.13
C ARG A 258 -4.53 14.22 7.65
N ASN A 259 -4.54 13.10 8.37
CA ASN A 259 -4.78 13.08 9.81
C ASN A 259 -3.69 13.85 10.58
N ASN A 260 -2.44 13.79 10.10
CA ASN A 260 -1.31 14.52 10.69
C ASN A 260 -1.45 16.06 10.58
N LEU A 261 -2.26 16.56 9.64
CA LEU A 261 -2.57 17.99 9.54
C LEU A 261 -3.59 18.43 10.58
N GLU A 262 -4.54 17.54 10.92
CA GLU A 262 -5.66 17.81 11.84
C GLU A 262 -5.24 17.68 13.32
N GLU A 263 -4.48 16.64 13.69
CA GLU A 263 -4.07 16.36 15.09
C GLU A 263 -3.23 17.49 15.70
N ASN A 264 -2.36 18.09 14.90
CA ASN A 264 -1.55 19.21 15.35
C ASN A 264 -2.40 20.46 15.67
N GLY A 265 -3.65 20.55 15.19
CA GLY A 265 -4.58 21.67 15.39
C GLY A 265 -5.28 21.72 16.75
N ASN A 266 -5.27 20.62 17.52
CA ASN A 266 -6.00 20.51 18.79
C ASN A 266 -5.17 20.84 20.03
N GLU A 267 -3.88 21.14 19.91
CA GLU A 267 -3.08 21.75 20.99
C GLU A 267 -3.29 23.27 21.04
N ARG A 268 -4.51 23.71 21.36
CA ARG A 268 -4.76 25.07 21.87
C ARG A 268 -5.09 24.98 23.34
N ASN A 269 -4.06 24.93 24.17
CA ASN A 269 -4.16 25.57 25.48
C ASN A 269 -3.96 27.07 25.26
N GLU A 270 -5.04 27.81 25.46
CA GLU A 270 -5.04 29.27 25.47
C GLU A 270 -4.05 29.79 26.51
N SER A 271 -2.90 30.25 26.04
CA SER A 271 -2.05 31.18 26.78
C SER A 271 -2.06 32.50 26.04
N LYS A 272 -2.97 33.39 26.45
CA LYS A 272 -2.92 34.82 26.12
C LYS A 272 -1.60 35.38 26.63
N PHE A 273 -0.59 35.59 25.78
CA PHE A 273 0.40 36.66 25.93
C PHE A 273 1.30 36.74 24.67
N SER A 274 1.15 37.84 23.92
CA SER A 274 2.19 38.62 23.23
C SER A 274 3.44 37.89 22.70
N ASP A 275 3.56 37.71 21.39
CA ASP A 275 4.50 38.50 20.56
C ASP A 275 4.34 38.12 19.07
N TYR A 276 4.49 39.10 18.19
CA TYR A 276 4.29 38.97 16.74
C TYR A 276 5.38 38.08 16.12
N THR A 277 5.15 36.77 16.08
CA THR A 277 5.86 35.83 15.20
C THR A 277 4.92 35.48 14.03
N PRO A 278 5.40 35.36 12.78
CA PRO A 278 4.54 34.93 11.69
C PRO A 278 4.18 33.47 11.94
N GLU A 279 3.03 33.27 12.57
CA GLU A 279 2.41 31.96 12.74
C GLU A 279 2.30 31.34 11.35
N ARG A 280 3.03 30.23 11.11
CA ARG A 280 2.85 29.38 9.94
C ARG A 280 1.39 28.95 9.89
N LYS A 281 0.55 29.71 9.17
CA LYS A 281 -0.85 29.36 8.90
C LYS A 281 -0.86 27.97 8.28
N ARG A 282 -1.37 26.99 9.01
CA ARG A 282 -1.45 25.61 8.54
C ARG A 282 -2.46 25.56 7.40
N ARG A 283 -2.02 25.07 6.25
CA ARG A 283 -2.82 25.01 5.02
C ARG A 283 -3.73 23.80 5.07
N SER A 284 -5.00 23.97 4.69
CA SER A 284 -5.88 22.83 4.46
C SER A 284 -5.41 22.04 3.23
N ILE A 285 -5.83 20.79 3.10
CA ILE A 285 -5.53 19.98 1.90
C ILE A 285 -6.04 20.69 0.64
N GLN A 286 -7.19 21.36 0.75
CA GLN A 286 -7.77 22.17 -0.30
C GLN A 286 -6.83 23.31 -0.72
N GLU A 287 -6.29 24.07 0.24
CA GLU A 287 -5.32 25.14 -0.06
C GLU A 287 -4.01 24.57 -0.66
N MET A 288 -3.55 23.42 -0.18
CA MET A 288 -2.36 22.74 -0.72
C MET A 288 -2.57 22.26 -2.16
N TYR A 289 -3.77 21.73 -2.45
CA TYR A 289 -4.15 21.23 -3.76
C TYR A 289 -4.45 22.37 -4.74
N TRP A 290 -5.01 23.49 -4.31
CA TRP A 290 -5.33 24.61 -5.17
C TRP A 290 -4.12 25.48 -5.51
N TYR A 291 -3.32 25.85 -4.51
CA TYR A 291 -2.34 26.94 -4.68
C TYR A 291 -0.87 26.52 -4.51
N HIS A 292 -0.62 25.26 -4.15
CA HIS A 292 0.71 24.75 -3.85
C HIS A 292 0.96 23.36 -4.41
N TRP A 293 0.14 22.94 -5.37
CA TRP A 293 0.16 21.56 -5.83
C TRP A 293 1.50 21.21 -6.47
N GLU A 294 2.16 22.13 -7.19
CA GLU A 294 3.47 21.89 -7.83
C GLU A 294 4.52 21.55 -6.78
N TYR A 295 4.52 22.27 -5.65
CA TYR A 295 5.44 22.02 -4.54
C TYR A 295 5.20 20.65 -3.88
N TYR A 296 3.95 20.26 -3.69
CA TYR A 296 3.66 18.95 -3.10
C TYR A 296 3.80 17.80 -4.10
N ALA A 297 3.61 18.08 -5.38
CA ALA A 297 3.81 17.16 -6.49
C ALA A 297 5.30 16.91 -6.74
N SER A 298 6.16 17.92 -6.58
CA SER A 298 7.62 17.79 -6.77
C SER A 298 8.30 16.76 -5.86
N PHE A 299 7.62 16.27 -4.82
CA PHE A 299 8.11 15.15 -4.00
C PHE A 299 7.86 13.78 -4.64
N SER A 300 7.14 13.71 -5.75
CA SER A 300 7.10 12.53 -6.61
C SER A 300 8.21 12.60 -7.68
N PRO A 301 8.86 11.48 -8.01
CA PRO A 301 9.94 11.48 -9.00
C PRO A 301 9.51 12.06 -10.35
N ILE A 302 8.31 11.74 -10.84
CA ILE A 302 7.86 12.22 -12.15
C ILE A 302 7.78 13.75 -12.21
N TRP A 303 7.28 14.39 -11.16
CA TRP A 303 7.11 15.84 -11.10
C TRP A 303 8.43 16.54 -10.82
N LEU A 304 9.29 15.93 -10.00
CA LEU A 304 10.65 16.40 -9.81
C LEU A 304 11.40 16.47 -11.14
N ASP A 305 11.33 15.41 -11.95
CA ASP A 305 11.97 15.36 -13.26
C ASP A 305 11.38 16.38 -14.23
N ARG A 306 10.05 16.53 -14.25
CA ARG A 306 9.35 17.56 -15.04
C ARG A 306 9.84 18.95 -14.66
N ILE A 307 9.81 19.31 -13.38
CA ILE A 307 10.23 20.62 -12.88
C ILE A 307 11.71 20.88 -13.21
N ALA A 308 12.58 19.90 -12.97
CA ALA A 308 14.01 20.01 -13.24
C ALA A 308 14.33 20.21 -14.74
N LYS A 309 13.56 19.58 -15.64
CA LYS A 309 13.69 19.74 -17.10
C LYS A 309 13.55 21.21 -17.51
N TYR A 310 12.65 21.95 -16.87
CA TYR A 310 12.39 23.37 -17.12
C TYR A 310 13.11 24.29 -16.12
N LYS A 311 14.17 23.82 -15.45
CA LYS A 311 15.01 24.63 -14.54
C LYS A 311 14.23 25.23 -13.36
N GLY A 312 13.15 24.59 -12.93
CA GLY A 312 12.44 24.99 -11.72
C GLY A 312 13.16 24.56 -10.44
N VAL A 313 13.09 25.41 -9.41
CA VAL A 313 13.69 25.19 -8.08
C VAL A 313 12.61 25.34 -7.01
N LEU A 314 12.68 24.53 -5.95
CA LEU A 314 11.70 24.58 -4.87
C LEU A 314 12.02 25.71 -3.89
N ASN A 315 11.09 26.64 -3.73
CA ASN A 315 11.08 27.57 -2.61
C ASN A 315 10.31 26.92 -1.45
N HIS A 316 11.02 26.45 -0.43
CA HIS A 316 10.42 25.80 0.74
C HIS A 316 9.78 26.78 1.74
N ILE A 317 10.06 28.08 1.64
CA ILE A 317 9.47 29.11 2.49
C ILE A 317 8.03 29.37 2.02
N ASP A 318 7.86 29.70 0.74
CA ASP A 318 6.56 30.01 0.16
C ASP A 318 5.79 28.76 -0.30
N LYS A 319 6.52 27.65 -0.43
CA LYS A 319 6.07 26.36 -0.99
C LYS A 319 5.56 26.52 -2.41
N LYS A 320 6.46 26.97 -3.28
CA LYS A 320 6.22 27.16 -4.72
C LYS A 320 7.42 26.65 -5.51
N VAL A 321 7.23 26.54 -6.82
CA VAL A 321 8.31 26.32 -7.78
C VAL A 321 8.67 27.66 -8.40
N GLU A 322 9.95 28.01 -8.37
CA GLU A 322 10.50 29.21 -9.00
C GLU A 322 11.29 28.81 -10.24
N PHE A 323 11.00 29.44 -11.38
CA PHE A 323 11.69 29.21 -12.64
C PHE A 323 12.74 30.29 -12.89
N ILE A 324 13.78 29.93 -13.63
CA ILE A 324 14.91 30.83 -13.91
C ILE A 324 14.50 32.07 -14.72
N ASP A 325 13.54 31.92 -15.63
CA ASP A 325 12.98 33.00 -16.44
C ASP A 325 11.54 32.68 -16.87
N TYR A 326 10.89 33.67 -17.49
CA TYR A 326 9.50 33.57 -17.95
C TYR A 326 9.32 32.54 -19.07
N ALA A 327 10.33 32.34 -19.93
CA ALA A 327 10.22 31.42 -21.05
C ALA A 327 10.13 29.96 -20.56
N HIS A 328 11.00 29.55 -19.64
CA HIS A 328 10.95 28.22 -19.05
C HIS A 328 9.66 27.99 -18.24
N MET A 329 9.17 29.04 -17.58
CA MET A 329 7.91 29.01 -16.84
C MET A 329 6.73 28.76 -17.79
N GLU A 330 6.63 29.53 -18.88
CA GLU A 330 5.58 29.41 -19.89
C GLU A 330 5.59 28.01 -20.52
N GLU A 331 6.76 27.54 -20.98
CA GLU A 331 6.90 26.20 -21.54
C GLU A 331 6.51 25.08 -20.55
N PHE A 332 6.78 25.25 -19.26
CA PHE A 332 6.35 24.30 -18.23
C PHE A 332 4.84 24.27 -18.10
N TYR A 333 4.19 25.43 -17.98
CA TYR A 333 2.74 25.49 -17.79
C TYR A 333 1.94 25.09 -19.04
N ASP A 334 2.47 25.34 -20.24
CA ASP A 334 1.90 24.83 -21.49
C ASP A 334 1.80 23.29 -21.49
N GLN A 335 2.75 22.62 -20.84
CA GLN A 335 2.85 21.16 -20.81
C GLN A 335 2.20 20.55 -19.56
N PHE A 336 2.23 21.24 -18.42
CA PHE A 336 1.90 20.67 -17.11
C PHE A 336 1.02 21.56 -16.22
N GLY A 337 0.54 22.71 -16.71
CA GLY A 337 -0.40 23.56 -15.99
C GLY A 337 -1.77 22.90 -15.84
N TYR A 338 -1.95 22.14 -14.76
CA TYR A 338 -3.18 21.38 -14.51
C TYR A 338 -4.31 22.21 -13.88
N GLU A 339 -4.00 23.39 -13.34
CA GLU A 339 -4.98 24.37 -12.80
C GLU A 339 -6.05 23.72 -11.87
N PRO A 340 -5.63 23.00 -10.81
CA PRO A 340 -6.53 22.22 -9.95
C PRO A 340 -7.64 23.01 -9.27
N ASP A 341 -7.45 24.31 -9.04
CA ASP A 341 -8.45 25.22 -8.47
C ASP A 341 -9.53 25.64 -9.47
N GLU A 342 -9.21 25.67 -10.76
CA GLU A 342 -10.15 25.95 -11.85
C GLU A 342 -10.97 24.71 -12.27
N GLN A 343 -10.56 23.52 -11.82
CA GLN A 343 -11.27 22.28 -12.12
C GLN A 343 -12.68 22.27 -11.52
N LYS A 344 -13.61 21.58 -12.19
CA LYS A 344 -14.96 21.34 -11.61
C LYS A 344 -14.84 20.60 -10.28
N ARG A 345 -15.74 20.92 -9.35
CA ARG A 345 -15.79 20.28 -8.02
C ARG A 345 -15.76 18.75 -8.06
N GLU A 346 -16.46 18.13 -9.00
CA GLU A 346 -16.45 16.67 -9.19
C GLU A 346 -15.04 16.11 -9.43
N ILE A 347 -14.22 16.81 -10.22
CA ILE A 347 -12.84 16.42 -10.50
C ILE A 347 -11.97 16.63 -9.27
N GLN A 348 -12.11 17.77 -8.60
CA GLN A 348 -11.39 18.02 -7.35
C GLN A 348 -11.70 16.96 -6.29
N GLU A 349 -12.97 16.55 -6.15
CA GLU A 349 -13.41 15.55 -5.17
C GLU A 349 -12.85 14.14 -5.48
N LYS A 350 -12.58 13.80 -6.74
CA LYS A 350 -11.86 12.55 -7.06
C LYS A 350 -10.53 12.46 -6.33
N ASN A 351 -9.80 13.57 -6.23
CA ASN A 351 -8.48 13.65 -5.59
C ASN A 351 -8.55 13.94 -4.09
N ILE A 352 -9.37 14.92 -3.68
CA ILE A 352 -9.32 15.52 -2.34
C ILE A 352 -10.67 15.54 -1.60
N GLN A 353 -11.62 14.66 -1.94
CA GLN A 353 -12.92 14.61 -1.24
C GLN A 353 -12.78 14.54 0.29
N PRO A 354 -13.74 15.12 1.05
CA PRO A 354 -13.81 14.94 2.49
C PRO A 354 -13.97 13.47 2.88
N ILE A 355 -13.18 13.00 3.85
CA ILE A 355 -13.27 11.63 4.36
C ILE A 355 -14.42 11.54 5.37
N LYS A 356 -15.33 10.59 5.16
CA LYS A 356 -16.45 10.32 6.06
C LYS A 356 -16.14 9.13 6.96
N ASN A 357 -16.26 9.29 8.27
CA ASN A 357 -16.06 8.20 9.23
C ASN A 357 -17.31 7.35 9.41
N ILE A 358 -17.64 6.55 8.38
CA ILE A 358 -18.85 5.70 8.35
C ILE A 358 -18.54 4.20 8.42
N ARG A 359 -17.29 3.81 8.13
CA ARG A 359 -16.84 2.42 8.25
C ARG A 359 -16.09 2.23 9.56
N THR A 360 -16.25 1.05 10.13
CA THR A 360 -15.43 0.57 11.24
C THR A 360 -14.58 -0.60 10.79
N TRP A 361 -13.53 -0.87 11.55
CA TRP A 361 -12.74 -2.07 11.37
C TRP A 361 -13.58 -3.36 11.50
N SER A 362 -14.60 -3.35 12.36
CA SER A 362 -15.54 -4.46 12.48
C SER A 362 -16.34 -4.66 11.19
N SER A 363 -16.92 -3.60 10.63
CA SER A 363 -17.64 -3.72 9.35
C SER A 363 -16.73 -4.16 8.20
N PHE A 364 -15.48 -3.68 8.17
CA PHE A 364 -14.49 -4.09 7.18
C PHE A 364 -14.16 -5.58 7.29
N TYR A 365 -13.92 -6.09 8.51
CA TYR A 365 -13.66 -7.51 8.70
C TYR A 365 -14.88 -8.37 8.37
N GLU A 366 -16.07 -7.98 8.81
CA GLU A 366 -17.32 -8.71 8.51
C GLU A 366 -17.55 -8.85 6.99
N GLU A 367 -17.24 -7.82 6.22
CA GLU A 367 -17.33 -7.83 4.76
C GLU A 367 -16.35 -8.80 4.10
N PHE A 368 -15.12 -8.92 4.63
CA PHE A 368 -14.03 -9.62 3.95
C PHE A 368 -13.58 -10.94 4.60
N LYS A 369 -14.19 -11.38 5.72
CA LYS A 369 -13.75 -12.55 6.50
C LYS A 369 -14.04 -13.94 5.90
N HIS A 370 -14.48 -14.05 4.65
CA HIS A 370 -14.99 -15.32 4.07
C HIS A 370 -14.10 -16.56 4.25
N ASN A 371 -12.77 -16.38 4.22
CA ASN A 371 -11.80 -17.47 4.40
C ASN A 371 -11.04 -17.40 5.73
N SER A 372 -11.50 -16.58 6.68
CA SER A 372 -10.81 -16.32 7.95
C SER A 372 -10.90 -17.52 8.90
N LEU A 373 -9.80 -17.80 9.60
CA LEU A 373 -9.75 -18.77 10.70
C LEU A 373 -9.99 -18.13 12.07
N LEU A 374 -10.02 -16.79 12.13
CA LEU A 374 -10.29 -16.06 13.37
C LEU A 374 -11.80 -16.15 13.66
N CYS A 375 -12.18 -16.73 14.79
CA CYS A 375 -13.59 -16.91 15.16
C CYS A 375 -14.25 -15.65 15.73
N CYS A 376 -13.46 -14.66 16.17
CA CYS A 376 -13.94 -13.44 16.79
C CYS A 376 -13.07 -12.26 16.41
N GLN A 377 -13.72 -11.09 16.35
CA GLN A 377 -13.04 -9.80 16.17
C GLN A 377 -12.01 -9.65 17.28
N PRO A 378 -10.73 -9.49 16.96
CA PRO A 378 -9.79 -9.04 17.96
C PRO A 378 -10.20 -7.62 18.40
N GLU A 379 -10.29 -7.42 19.72
CA GLU A 379 -10.65 -6.18 20.43
C GLU A 379 -10.09 -4.89 19.79
N PRO A 380 -10.75 -3.72 19.96
CA PRO A 380 -10.77 -2.65 18.96
C PRO A 380 -9.40 -2.40 18.35
N LEU A 381 -9.32 -2.77 17.07
CA LEU A 381 -8.23 -2.44 16.18
C LEU A 381 -7.79 -1.00 16.43
N ARG A 382 -6.49 -0.79 16.65
CA ARG A 382 -5.92 0.52 16.95
C ARG A 382 -6.54 1.58 16.05
N SER A 383 -6.87 2.74 16.60
CA SER A 383 -7.46 3.88 15.88
C SER A 383 -6.57 4.46 14.75
N VAL A 384 -5.44 3.84 14.43
CA VAL A 384 -4.40 4.43 13.59
C VAL A 384 -3.59 3.32 12.90
N VAL A 385 -4.12 2.72 11.83
CA VAL A 385 -3.36 1.76 10.99
C VAL A 385 -2.58 2.52 9.92
N LYS A 386 -1.25 2.40 9.91
CA LYS A 386 -0.43 2.92 8.79
C LYS A 386 -0.49 1.94 7.61
N ALA A 387 -0.76 2.47 6.42
CA ALA A 387 -0.84 1.72 5.15
C ALA A 387 0.48 1.04 4.74
#